data_AF-A0A0C9TNN9-F1
#
_entry.id   AF-A0A0C9TNN9-F1
#
_cell.length_a   1.000
_cell.length_b   1.000
_cell.length_c   1.000
_cell.angle_alpha   90.00
_cell.angle_beta   90.00
_cell.angle_gamma   90.00
#
_symmetry.space_group_name_H-M   'P 1'
#
loop_
_entity.id
_entity.type
_entity.pdbx_description
1 polymer ?
#
loop_
_entity_poly.entity_id
_entity_poly.type
_entity_poly.pdbx_seq_one_letter_code
_entity_poly.pdbx_strand_id
1 'polypeptide(L)'
;STSHAPVTCSWCTRLGHSEDSCYSKKLSQQRDQSRALSKGKGSGKAKAEKGASAETKEETASLASIDPSSQASSDWNTDTGASRNMTPHRVWFKMYTPHTVPIRLADDSIIFSSGIGLVVFWP
;
A
#
# COMPACT_ATOMS: atom_id res chain seq x y z
N SER A 1 -12.55 16.58 34.16
CA SER A 1 -11.62 16.93 33.08
C SER A 1 -10.34 16.14 33.22
N THR A 2 -10.16 15.05 32.47
CA THR A 2 -8.89 14.33 32.38
C THR A 2 -8.26 14.66 31.04
N SER A 3 -7.35 15.63 31.05
CA SER A 3 -6.48 15.96 29.92
C SER A 3 -5.56 14.78 29.64
N HIS A 4 -5.95 13.86 28.76
CA HIS A 4 -5.01 12.89 28.21
C HIS A 4 -4.08 13.66 27.27
N ALA A 5 -2.85 13.91 27.74
CA ALA A 5 -1.79 14.37 26.88
C ALA A 5 -1.68 13.39 25.69
N PRO A 6 -1.53 13.88 24.45
CA PRO A 6 -1.47 13.01 23.30
C PRO A 6 -0.20 12.16 23.40
N VAL A 7 -0.38 10.85 23.58
CA VAL A 7 0.74 9.90 23.66
C VAL A 7 1.44 9.87 22.30
N THR A 8 2.69 10.31 22.28
CA THR A 8 3.60 10.19 21.12
C THR A 8 4.27 8.83 21.15
N CYS A 9 4.22 8.09 20.05
CA CYS A 9 5.03 6.89 19.90
C CYS A 9 6.50 7.25 19.64
N SER A 10 7.43 6.79 20.47
CA SER A 10 8.88 6.99 20.31
C SER A 10 9.47 6.31 19.07
N TRP A 11 8.80 5.30 18.53
CA TRP A 11 9.29 4.53 17.37
C TRP A 11 8.86 5.12 16.03
N CYS A 12 7.57 5.43 15.84
CA CYS A 12 7.05 6.01 14.58
C CYS A 12 6.79 7.51 14.64
N THR A 13 6.97 8.16 15.79
CA THR A 13 6.72 9.59 16.05
C THR A 13 5.27 10.07 15.87
N ARG A 14 4.32 9.15 15.65
CA ARG A 14 2.88 9.47 15.52
C ARG A 14 2.20 9.57 16.88
N LEU A 15 1.14 10.39 16.95
CA LEU A 15 0.29 10.56 18.13
C LEU A 15 -0.79 9.47 18.23
N GLY A 16 -1.31 9.27 19.44
CA GLY A 16 -2.50 8.45 19.70
C GLY A 16 -2.23 7.01 20.12
N HIS A 17 -0.97 6.59 20.26
CA HIS A 17 -0.61 5.26 20.73
C HIS A 17 0.78 5.24 21.38
N SER A 18 1.02 4.30 22.30
CA SER A 18 2.35 4.05 22.89
C SER A 18 3.17 3.09 22.05
N GLU A 19 4.48 3.02 22.31
CA GLU A 19 5.39 2.14 21.57
C GLU A 19 4.97 0.66 21.58
N ASP A 20 4.43 0.15 22.69
CA ASP A 20 3.96 -1.23 22.84
C ASP A 20 2.76 -1.57 21.93
N SER A 21 1.97 -0.54 21.59
CA SER A 21 0.82 -0.63 20.69
C SER A 21 1.15 -0.20 19.26
N CYS A 22 2.43 0.06 18.95
CA CYS A 22 2.85 0.52 17.63
C CYS A 22 2.82 -0.62 16.59
N TYR A 23 1.87 -0.54 15.67
CA TYR A 23 1.73 -1.53 14.59
C TYR A 23 2.99 -1.65 13.72
N SER A 24 3.61 -0.53 13.38
CA SER A 24 4.83 -0.50 12.56
C SER A 24 6.02 -1.17 13.25
N LYS A 25 6.19 -0.97 14.57
CA LYS A 25 7.20 -1.67 15.38
C LYS A 25 6.98 -3.17 15.36
N LYS A 26 5.73 -3.62 15.58
CA LYS A 26 5.37 -5.04 15.55
C LYS A 26 5.68 -5.69 14.18
N LEU A 27 5.40 -4.99 13.10
CA LEU A 27 5.69 -5.46 11.75
C LEU A 27 7.21 -5.56 11.47
N SER A 28 7.99 -4.58 11.93
CA SER A 28 9.46 -4.62 11.86
C SER A 28 10.02 -5.83 12.60
N GLN A 29 9.56 -6.07 13.83
CA GLN A 29 10.01 -7.21 14.64
C GLN A 29 9.67 -8.55 13.99
N GLN A 30 8.48 -8.69 13.39
CA GLN A 30 8.12 -9.91 12.66
C GLN A 30 9.02 -10.16 11.44
N ARG A 31 9.40 -9.10 10.71
CA ARG A 31 10.33 -9.19 9.57
C ARG A 31 11.74 -9.57 10.00
N ASP A 32 12.21 -9.03 11.12
CA ASP A 32 13.52 -9.37 11.66
C ASP A 32 13.55 -10.82 12.18
N GLN A 33 12.46 -11.27 12.81
CA GLN A 33 12.29 -12.67 13.23
C GLN A 33 12.28 -13.64 12.05
N SER A 34 11.55 -13.33 10.96
CA SER A 34 11.53 -14.19 9.77
C SER A 34 12.89 -14.26 9.08
N ARG A 35 13.62 -13.14 9.01
CA ARG A 35 15.01 -13.10 8.54
C ARG A 35 15.96 -13.91 9.42
N ALA A 36 15.84 -13.81 10.74
CA ALA A 36 16.66 -14.58 11.67
C ALA A 36 16.43 -16.10 11.53
N LEU A 37 15.17 -16.52 11.35
CA LEU A 37 14.81 -17.93 11.13
C LEU A 37 15.35 -18.49 9.79
N SER A 38 15.45 -17.64 8.76
CA SER A 38 16.00 -18.03 7.45
C SER A 38 17.52 -18.17 7.41
N LYS A 39 18.26 -17.62 8.40
CA LYS A 39 19.73 -17.62 8.43
C LYS A 39 20.36 -18.92 8.98
N GLY A 40 19.55 -19.94 9.28
CA GLY A 40 19.96 -21.18 9.94
C GLY A 40 20.41 -22.35 9.03
N LYS A 41 20.44 -22.21 7.69
CA LYS A 41 20.91 -23.28 6.80
C LYS A 41 22.05 -22.81 5.90
N GLY A 42 23.25 -22.78 6.47
CA GLY A 42 24.50 -22.79 5.71
C GLY A 42 25.21 -24.13 5.89
N SER A 43 25.22 -24.97 4.86
CA SER A 43 26.31 -25.92 4.59
C SER A 43 26.45 -26.08 3.08
N GLY A 44 27.65 -25.81 2.57
CA GLY A 44 27.89 -25.55 1.16
C GLY A 44 27.95 -26.79 0.26
N LYS A 45 27.78 -26.55 -1.05
CA LYS A 45 28.61 -27.10 -2.14
C LYS A 45 28.18 -26.47 -3.46
N ALA A 46 29.17 -26.16 -4.29
CA ALA A 46 29.01 -25.57 -5.60
C ALA A 46 28.14 -26.45 -6.53
N LYS A 47 27.21 -25.81 -7.25
CA LYS A 47 26.96 -26.05 -8.68
C LYS A 47 26.18 -24.88 -9.24
N ALA A 48 26.70 -24.32 -10.33
CA ALA A 48 26.06 -23.27 -11.09
C ALA A 48 24.80 -23.83 -11.76
N GLU A 49 23.63 -23.33 -11.36
CA GLU A 49 22.44 -23.29 -12.19
C GLU A 49 21.73 -21.96 -11.95
N LYS A 50 21.40 -21.30 -13.05
CA LYS A 50 20.78 -19.99 -13.16
C LYS A 50 19.32 -20.08 -12.72
N GLY A 51 19.10 -20.31 -11.43
CA GLY A 51 17.80 -20.23 -10.79
C GLY A 51 17.51 -18.78 -10.48
N ALA A 52 16.52 -18.20 -11.18
CA ALA A 52 15.99 -16.89 -10.87
C ALA A 52 15.62 -16.85 -9.38
N SER A 53 16.46 -16.18 -8.59
CA SER A 53 16.03 -15.65 -7.31
C SER A 53 14.95 -14.64 -7.65
N ALA A 54 13.69 -15.04 -7.50
CA ALA A 54 12.61 -14.10 -7.31
C ALA A 54 12.89 -13.42 -5.96
N GLU A 55 13.82 -12.47 -6.00
CA GLU A 55 13.85 -11.33 -5.12
C GLU A 55 12.41 -10.82 -5.08
N THR A 56 11.76 -10.98 -3.93
CA THR A 56 10.48 -10.35 -3.67
C THR A 56 10.79 -8.86 -3.63
N LYS A 57 10.85 -8.24 -4.81
CA LYS A 57 10.80 -6.80 -4.95
C LYS A 57 9.55 -6.38 -4.19
N GLU A 58 9.72 -5.48 -3.24
CA GLU A 58 8.61 -4.69 -2.73
C GLU A 58 8.07 -3.89 -3.91
N GLU A 59 7.22 -4.53 -4.71
CA GLU A 59 6.43 -3.87 -5.74
C GLU A 59 5.33 -3.14 -5.01
N THR A 60 5.61 -1.89 -4.63
CA THR A 60 4.54 -0.95 -4.33
C THR A 60 3.67 -0.82 -5.58
N ALA A 61 2.37 -0.59 -5.43
CA ALA A 61 1.46 -0.49 -6.58
C ALA A 61 1.90 0.53 -7.65
N SER A 62 2.76 1.48 -7.28
CA SER A 62 3.36 2.47 -8.17
C SER A 62 4.49 1.94 -9.06
N LEU A 63 5.05 0.76 -8.77
CA LEU A 63 6.22 0.18 -9.46
C LEU A 63 5.89 -1.01 -10.36
N ALA A 64 4.66 -1.55 -10.27
CA ALA A 64 4.20 -2.60 -11.15
C ALA A 64 3.77 -1.99 -12.50
N SER A 65 4.63 -2.09 -13.51
CA SER A 65 4.24 -1.84 -14.90
C SER A 65 3.37 -3.02 -15.36
N ILE A 66 2.06 -2.89 -15.17
CA ILE A 66 1.08 -3.91 -15.60
C ILE A 66 0.73 -3.66 -17.07
N ASP A 67 0.71 -4.72 -17.89
CA ASP A 67 0.17 -4.65 -19.24
C ASP A 67 -1.31 -4.20 -19.19
N PRO A 68 -1.70 -3.10 -19.84
CA PRO A 68 -3.09 -2.62 -19.84
C PRO A 68 -4.09 -3.67 -20.34
N SER A 69 -3.65 -4.61 -21.18
CA SER A 69 -4.49 -5.70 -21.69
C SER A 69 -4.65 -6.88 -20.72
N SER A 70 -3.85 -6.92 -19.65
CA SER A 70 -3.97 -7.97 -18.64
C SER A 70 -5.21 -7.79 -17.77
N GLN A 71 -5.75 -8.90 -17.26
CA GLN A 71 -6.91 -8.86 -16.36
C GLN A 71 -6.65 -8.03 -15.09
N ALA A 72 -5.40 -8.01 -14.62
CA ALA A 72 -4.97 -7.25 -13.44
C ALA A 72 -5.17 -5.73 -13.59
N SER A 73 -5.33 -5.21 -14.81
CA SER A 73 -5.63 -3.79 -15.04
C SER A 73 -7.04 -3.39 -14.59
N SER A 74 -7.93 -4.38 -14.38
CA SER A 74 -9.31 -4.20 -13.91
C SER A 74 -9.53 -4.63 -12.47
N ASP A 75 -8.47 -4.95 -11.72
CA ASP A 75 -8.57 -5.35 -10.32
C ASP A 75 -8.35 -4.16 -9.37
N TRP A 76 -8.95 -4.24 -8.18
CA TRP A 76 -8.71 -3.26 -7.11
C TRP A 76 -7.35 -3.50 -6.46
N ASN A 77 -6.57 -2.43 -6.27
CA ASN A 77 -5.40 -2.48 -5.40
C ASN A 77 -5.73 -1.96 -4.00
N THR A 78 -4.99 -2.41 -2.99
CA THR A 78 -5.09 -1.87 -1.63
C THR A 78 -4.07 -0.75 -1.47
N ASP A 79 -4.55 0.48 -1.24
CA ASP A 79 -3.69 1.63 -0.92
C ASP A 79 -4.07 2.24 0.43
N THR A 80 -3.29 1.94 1.46
CA THR A 80 -3.51 2.51 2.81
C THR A 80 -3.24 4.01 2.91
N GLY A 81 -2.60 4.61 1.91
CA GLY A 81 -2.33 6.04 1.84
C GLY A 81 -3.51 6.88 1.34
N ALA A 82 -4.50 6.24 0.70
CA ALA A 82 -5.66 6.93 0.15
C ALA A 82 -6.82 6.99 1.15
N SER A 83 -7.33 8.20 1.42
CA SER A 83 -8.54 8.36 2.24
C SER A 83 -9.84 8.03 1.50
N ARG A 84 -9.77 7.89 0.17
CA ARG A 84 -10.91 7.61 -0.72
C ARG A 84 -10.46 6.72 -1.86
N ASN A 85 -11.33 5.81 -2.28
CA ASN A 85 -11.07 4.91 -3.42
C ASN A 85 -11.20 5.66 -4.75
N MET A 86 -10.43 5.25 -5.76
CA MET A 86 -10.49 5.79 -7.13
C MET A 86 -10.53 4.64 -8.14
N THR A 87 -11.30 4.79 -9.23
CA THR A 87 -11.35 3.81 -10.33
C THR A 87 -11.60 4.51 -11.66
N PRO A 88 -10.97 4.07 -12.77
CA PRO A 88 -11.33 4.54 -14.11
C PRO A 88 -12.63 3.90 -14.62
N HIS A 89 -13.12 2.84 -13.98
CA HIS A 89 -14.28 2.06 -14.44
C HIS A 89 -15.61 2.72 -14.07
N ARG A 90 -16.09 3.61 -14.95
CA ARG A 90 -17.39 4.30 -14.80
C ARG A 90 -18.57 3.33 -14.61
N VAL A 91 -18.50 2.16 -15.23
CA VAL A 91 -19.53 1.12 -15.17
C VAL A 91 -19.70 0.50 -13.78
N TRP A 92 -18.73 0.64 -12.88
CA TRP A 92 -18.83 0.13 -11.51
C TRP A 92 -19.65 1.04 -10.58
N PHE A 93 -19.92 2.27 -11.00
CA PHE A 93 -20.69 3.20 -10.19
C PHE A 93 -22.19 2.90 -10.29
N LYS A 94 -22.83 2.67 -9.15
CA LYS A 94 -24.29 2.60 -9.04
C LYS A 94 -24.92 3.99 -9.14
N MET A 95 -24.22 4.99 -8.63
CA MET A 95 -24.57 6.41 -8.73
C MET A 95 -23.31 7.18 -9.08
N TYR A 96 -23.43 8.14 -10.00
CA TYR A 96 -22.31 8.96 -10.45
C TYR A 96 -22.78 10.40 -10.64
N THR A 97 -22.03 11.35 -10.08
CA THR A 97 -22.26 12.78 -10.26
C THR A 97 -21.00 13.40 -10.85
N PRO A 98 -21.09 14.06 -12.02
CA PRO A 98 -19.99 14.87 -12.53
C PRO A 98 -19.54 15.87 -11.46
N HIS A 99 -18.24 15.87 -11.18
CA HIS A 99 -17.65 16.71 -10.15
C HIS A 99 -16.23 16.99 -10.60
N THR A 100 -16.02 18.21 -11.11
CA THR A 100 -14.78 18.61 -11.77
C THR A 100 -14.11 19.68 -10.94
N VAL A 101 -13.07 19.27 -10.22
CA VAL A 101 -12.22 20.15 -9.42
C VAL A 101 -10.77 19.96 -9.84
N PRO A 102 -9.94 21.03 -9.78
CA PRO A 102 -8.52 20.91 -10.08
C PRO A 102 -7.80 20.11 -8.99
N ILE A 103 -6.92 19.22 -9.41
CA ILE A 103 -6.04 18.40 -8.57
C ILE A 103 -4.61 18.69 -9.04
N ARG A 104 -3.81 19.27 -8.15
CA ARG A 104 -2.39 19.55 -8.41
C ARG A 104 -1.57 18.28 -8.13
N LEU A 105 -0.81 17.86 -9.11
CA LEU A 105 0.10 16.72 -9.01
C LEU A 105 1.44 17.14 -8.38
N ALA A 106 2.30 16.17 -8.09
CA ALA A 106 3.60 16.40 -7.47
C ALA A 106 4.58 17.17 -8.38
N ASP A 107 4.37 17.16 -9.70
CA ASP A 107 5.12 17.93 -10.70
C ASP A 107 4.51 19.33 -10.95
N ASP A 108 3.62 19.77 -10.06
CA ASP A 108 2.87 21.02 -10.14
C ASP A 108 1.87 21.15 -11.30
N SER A 109 1.75 20.13 -12.16
CA SER A 109 0.71 20.08 -13.18
C SER A 109 -0.67 19.96 -12.54
N ILE A 110 -1.70 20.41 -13.27
CA ILE A 110 -3.10 20.35 -12.81
C ILE A 110 -3.86 19.38 -13.71
N ILE A 111 -4.48 18.38 -13.09
CA ILE A 111 -5.50 17.54 -13.71
C ILE A 111 -6.88 17.89 -13.15
N PHE A 112 -7.95 17.48 -13.81
CA PHE A 112 -9.31 17.71 -13.33
C PHE A 112 -9.99 16.40 -13.00
N SER A 113 -10.67 16.34 -11.86
CA SER A 113 -11.48 15.17 -11.52
C SER A 113 -12.64 15.02 -12.51
N SER A 114 -13.04 13.78 -12.77
CA SER A 114 -14.19 13.53 -13.64
C SER A 114 -15.51 13.53 -12.86
N GLY A 115 -15.52 12.98 -11.65
CA GLY A 115 -16.73 12.87 -10.84
C GLY A 115 -16.53 12.05 -9.59
N ILE A 116 -17.62 11.94 -8.82
CA ILE A 116 -17.69 11.19 -7.58
C ILE A 116 -18.94 10.34 -7.64
N GLY A 117 -18.89 9.16 -7.02
CA GLY A 117 -20.03 8.28 -6.99
C GLY A 117 -19.91 7.19 -5.95
N LEU A 118 -20.92 6.33 -5.92
CA LEU A 118 -21.00 5.18 -5.03
C LEU A 118 -20.79 3.90 -5.84
N VAL A 119 -19.82 3.11 -5.39
CA VAL A 119 -19.58 1.75 -5.87
C VAL A 119 -20.09 0.79 -4.79
N VAL A 120 -20.84 -0.23 -5.19
CA VAL A 120 -21.25 -1.31 -4.29
C VAL A 120 -20.33 -2.50 -4.55
N PHE A 121 -19.55 -2.88 -3.55
CA PHE A 121 -18.77 -4.10 -3.60
C PHE A 121 -19.67 -5.30 -3.29
N TRP A 122 -19.64 -6.31 -4.14
CA TRP A 122 -20.25 -7.62 -3.88
C TRP A 122 -19.11 -8.63 -3.71
N PRO A 123 -18.86 -9.10 -2.46
CA PRO A 123 -17.84 -10.10 -2.17
C PRO A 123 -18.19 -11.48 -2.72
#